data_AF-A0A443S310-F1
#
_entry.id   AF-A0A443S310-F1
#
_cell.length_a   1.000
_cell.length_b   1.000
_cell.length_c   1.000
_cell.angle_alpha   90.00
_cell.angle_beta   90.00
_cell.angle_gamma   90.00
#
_symmetry.space_group_name_H-M   'P 1'
#
loop_
_entity.id
_entity.type
_entity.pdbx_description
1 polymer ?
#
loop_
_entity_poly.entity_id
_entity_poly.type
_entity_poly.pdbx_seq_one_letter_code
_entity_poly.pdbx_strand_id
1 'polypeptide(L)'
;MFILQELFYIWNCIFALKTQSLAESFMKRIEAKIKLFDGDAEKHESMSFLVLIKGVLFRNLDRDEHAVQCFKAVIEAGKGIKKDTFIVPHAILELGTTYLKMKNFEEANEYLHRAKNDYEKFLNESIVNLRVSSALRQLQIMEDSTRL
;
A
#
# COMPACT_ATOMS: atom_id res chain seq x y z
N MET A 1 -5.96 -10.43 -17.76
CA MET A 1 -5.31 -9.30 -18.45
C MET A 1 -6.06 -7.97 -18.25
N PHE A 2 -7.40 -7.93 -18.28
CA PHE A 2 -8.18 -6.69 -18.06
C PHE A 2 -8.13 -6.10 -16.63
N ILE A 3 -8.04 -6.94 -15.60
CA ILE A 3 -8.05 -6.52 -14.18
C ILE A 3 -6.86 -5.59 -13.84
N LEU A 4 -5.71 -5.74 -14.52
CA LEU A 4 -4.52 -4.93 -14.26
C LEU A 4 -4.67 -3.48 -14.75
N GLN A 5 -5.38 -3.27 -15.86
CA GLN A 5 -5.64 -1.94 -16.39
C GLN A 5 -6.64 -1.19 -15.50
N GLU A 6 -7.70 -1.86 -15.07
CA GLU A 6 -8.69 -1.28 -14.15
C GLU A 6 -8.06 -0.95 -12.80
N LEU A 7 -7.20 -1.82 -12.28
CA LEU A 7 -6.44 -1.57 -11.05
C LEU A 7 -5.51 -0.36 -11.19
N PHE A 8 -4.87 -0.16 -12.35
CA PHE A 8 -4.05 1.02 -12.64
C PHE A 8 -4.86 2.33 -12.61
N TYR A 9 -6.05 2.34 -13.22
CA TYR A 9 -6.92 3.51 -13.16
C TYR A 9 -7.39 3.80 -11.74
N ILE A 10 -7.77 2.77 -10.98
CA ILE A 10 -8.17 2.91 -9.58
C ILE A 10 -7.01 3.46 -8.74
N TRP A 11 -5.79 2.94 -8.91
CA TRP A 11 -4.60 3.42 -8.19
C TRP A 11 -4.31 4.88 -8.53
N ASN A 12 -4.31 5.25 -9.81
CA ASN A 12 -4.10 6.65 -10.22
C ASN A 12 -5.17 7.60 -9.68
N CYS A 13 -6.44 7.19 -9.67
CA CYS A 13 -7.50 7.97 -9.06
C CYS A 13 -7.26 8.16 -7.55
N ILE A 14 -6.88 7.09 -6.84
CA ILE A 14 -6.61 7.16 -5.40
C ILE A 14 -5.39 8.05 -5.11
N PHE A 15 -4.33 8.02 -5.92
CA PHE A 15 -3.18 8.92 -5.79
C PHE A 15 -3.51 10.38 -6.12
N ALA A 16 -4.42 10.61 -7.06
CA ALA A 16 -4.88 11.95 -7.42
C ALA A 16 -5.80 12.56 -6.35
N LEU A 17 -6.38 11.75 -5.45
CA LEU A 17 -7.17 12.21 -4.32
C LEU A 17 -6.27 12.83 -3.24
N LYS A 18 -5.89 14.09 -3.47
CA LYS A 18 -5.22 14.96 -2.48
C LYS A 18 -6.19 15.94 -1.80
N THR A 19 -7.40 16.08 -2.34
CA THR A 19 -8.41 16.97 -1.77
C THR A 19 -9.00 16.36 -0.50
N GLN A 20 -8.76 17.00 0.64
CA GLN A 20 -9.15 16.51 1.96
C GLN A 20 -10.65 16.17 2.07
N SER A 21 -11.54 17.01 1.54
CA SER A 21 -12.99 16.79 1.61
C SER A 21 -13.45 15.52 0.88
N LEU A 22 -12.83 15.19 -0.25
CA LEU A 22 -13.17 14.00 -1.03
C LEU A 22 -12.56 12.74 -0.41
N ALA A 23 -11.29 12.83 0.03
CA ALA A 23 -10.63 11.73 0.74
C ALA A 23 -11.38 11.35 2.03
N GLU A 24 -11.82 12.32 2.83
CA GLU A 24 -12.63 12.07 4.04
C GLU A 24 -13.99 11.43 3.71
N SER A 25 -14.63 11.85 2.63
CA SER A 25 -15.90 11.25 2.17
C SER A 25 -15.72 9.79 1.74
N PHE A 26 -14.62 9.47 1.07
CA PHE A 26 -14.25 8.10 0.72
C PHE A 26 -13.91 7.26 1.96
N MET A 27 -13.15 7.82 2.90
CA MET A 27 -12.81 7.18 4.17
C MET A 27 -14.05 6.73 4.94
N LYS A 28 -15.06 7.61 5.08
CA LYS A 28 -16.33 7.26 5.75
C LYS A 28 -17.04 6.08 5.08
N ARG A 29 -17.05 6.03 3.74
CA ARG A 29 -17.65 4.93 2.98
C ARG A 29 -16.88 3.62 3.15
N ILE A 30 -15.55 3.68 3.18
CA ILE A 30 -14.68 2.53 3.42
C ILE A 30 -14.94 1.98 4.83
N GLU A 31 -14.99 2.82 5.85
CA GLU A 31 -15.24 2.40 7.23
C GLU A 31 -16.62 1.76 7.42
N ALA A 32 -17.65 2.31 6.77
CA ALA A 32 -18.97 1.70 6.77
C ALA A 32 -18.96 0.31 6.13
N LYS A 33 -18.26 0.12 5.00
CA LYS A 33 -18.13 -1.19 4.36
C LYS A 33 -17.32 -2.19 5.19
N ILE A 34 -16.24 -1.75 5.83
CA ILE A 34 -15.45 -2.63 6.72
C ILE A 34 -16.33 -3.14 7.86
N LYS A 35 -17.13 -2.27 8.49
CA LYS A 35 -18.07 -2.68 9.55
C LYS A 35 -19.13 -3.68 9.07
N LEU A 36 -19.57 -3.59 7.81
CA LEU A 36 -20.52 -4.53 7.22
C LEU A 36 -19.92 -5.91 6.94
N PHE A 37 -18.60 -6.01 6.84
CA PHE A 37 -17.88 -7.25 6.58
C PHE A 37 -17.27 -7.86 7.84
N ASP A 38 -17.41 -7.19 8.98
CA ASP A 38 -16.90 -7.67 10.26
C ASP A 38 -17.59 -9.00 10.64
N GLY A 39 -16.79 -10.06 10.84
CA GLY A 39 -17.27 -11.42 11.11
C GLY A 39 -17.55 -12.30 9.88
N ASP A 40 -17.38 -11.82 8.65
CA ASP A 40 -17.58 -12.60 7.42
C ASP A 40 -16.24 -13.10 6.85
N ALA A 41 -15.94 -14.38 7.11
CA ALA A 41 -14.67 -15.00 6.72
C ALA A 41 -14.48 -15.06 5.19
N GLU A 42 -15.55 -15.12 4.40
CA GLU A 42 -15.45 -15.15 2.95
C GLU A 42 -15.01 -13.80 2.36
N LYS A 43 -15.15 -12.72 3.13
CA LYS A 43 -14.83 -11.35 2.70
C LYS A 43 -13.49 -10.83 3.22
N HIS A 44 -12.65 -11.67 3.82
CA HIS A 44 -11.33 -11.28 4.33
C HIS A 44 -10.44 -10.61 3.25
N GLU A 45 -10.47 -11.08 2.01
CA GLU A 45 -9.72 -10.47 0.90
C GLU A 45 -10.25 -9.07 0.55
N SER A 46 -11.58 -8.92 0.47
CA SER A 46 -12.23 -7.64 0.21
C SER A 46 -11.98 -6.63 1.33
N MET A 47 -12.01 -7.09 2.60
CA MET A 47 -11.66 -6.26 3.74
C MET A 47 -10.20 -5.80 3.68
N SER A 48 -9.28 -6.70 3.37
CA SER A 48 -7.85 -6.38 3.28
C SER A 48 -7.57 -5.37 2.17
N PHE A 49 -8.26 -5.49 1.03
CA PHE A 49 -8.19 -4.48 -0.03
C PHE A 49 -8.72 -3.11 0.42
N LEU A 50 -9.85 -3.07 1.13
CA LEU A 50 -10.39 -1.82 1.66
C LEU A 50 -9.47 -1.15 2.69
N VAL A 51 -8.84 -1.93 3.57
CA VAL A 51 -7.84 -1.44 4.54
C VAL A 51 -6.58 -0.93 3.82
N LEU A 52 -6.16 -1.58 2.73
CA LEU A 52 -5.08 -1.09 1.87
C LEU A 52 -5.42 0.29 1.29
N ILE A 53 -6.63 0.48 0.73
CA ILE A 53 -7.08 1.80 0.24
C ILE A 53 -7.06 2.84 1.37
N LYS A 54 -7.58 2.47 2.54
CA LYS A 54 -7.63 3.32 3.73
C LYS A 54 -6.24 3.83 4.10
N GLY A 55 -5.24 2.95 4.09
CA GLY A 55 -3.85 3.32 4.36
C GLY A 55 -3.29 4.32 3.35
N VAL A 56 -3.55 4.10 2.05
CA VAL A 56 -3.09 5.05 1.00
C VAL A 56 -3.73 6.42 1.18
N LEU A 57 -5.02 6.48 1.48
CA LEU A 57 -5.72 7.75 1.75
C LEU A 57 -5.14 8.45 2.98
N PHE A 58 -4.85 7.73 4.07
CA PHE A 58 -4.20 8.33 5.24
C PHE A 58 -2.85 8.95 4.90
N ARG A 59 -2.00 8.26 4.13
CA ARG A 59 -0.71 8.81 3.70
C ARG A 59 -0.87 10.05 2.81
N ASN A 60 -1.86 10.06 1.92
CA ASN A 60 -2.14 11.23 1.08
C ASN A 60 -2.63 12.44 1.87
N LEU A 61 -3.18 12.21 3.08
CA LEU A 61 -3.61 13.24 4.03
C LEU A 61 -2.55 13.56 5.10
N ASP A 62 -1.31 13.15 4.89
CA ASP A 62 -0.19 13.35 5.83
C ASP A 62 -0.40 12.72 7.22
N ARG A 63 -1.26 11.70 7.32
CA ARG A 63 -1.48 10.90 8.54
C ARG A 63 -0.70 9.59 8.48
N ASP A 64 0.62 9.72 8.37
CA ASP A 64 1.49 8.59 8.01
C ASP A 64 1.48 7.45 9.05
N GLU A 65 1.37 7.75 10.34
CA GLU A 65 1.26 6.73 11.40
C GLU A 65 0.01 5.84 11.26
N HIS A 66 -1.12 6.44 10.89
CA HIS A 66 -2.37 5.71 10.65
C HIS A 66 -2.28 4.85 9.38
N ALA A 67 -1.54 5.35 8.37
CA ALA A 67 -1.26 4.58 7.17
C ALA A 67 -0.43 3.34 7.48
N VAL A 68 0.63 3.49 8.29
CA VAL A 68 1.48 2.37 8.74
C VAL A 68 0.65 1.29 9.44
N GLN A 69 -0.23 1.67 10.36
CA GLN A 69 -1.11 0.71 11.04
C GLN A 69 -1.99 -0.07 10.05
N CYS A 70 -2.58 0.62 9.08
CA CYS A 70 -3.40 -0.03 8.05
C CYS A 70 -2.59 -1.05 7.24
N PHE A 71 -1.39 -0.68 6.78
CA PHE A 71 -0.57 -1.59 5.97
C PHE A 71 -0.06 -2.79 6.77
N LYS A 72 0.36 -2.59 8.03
CA LYS A 72 0.74 -3.71 8.90
C LYS A 72 -0.41 -4.70 9.10
N ALA A 73 -1.63 -4.20 9.36
CA ALA A 73 -2.81 -5.04 9.50
C ALA A 73 -3.09 -5.88 8.25
N VAL A 74 -2.93 -5.32 7.05
CA VAL A 74 -3.08 -6.06 5.79
C VAL A 74 -2.00 -7.13 5.61
N ILE A 75 -0.75 -6.82 5.98
CA ILE A 75 0.37 -7.78 5.89
C ILE A 75 0.15 -8.95 6.87
N GLU A 76 -0.32 -8.66 8.09
CA GLU A 76 -0.64 -9.68 9.09
C GLU A 76 -1.82 -10.56 8.67
N ALA A 77 -2.89 -9.95 8.16
CA ALA A 77 -4.04 -10.66 7.57
C ALA A 77 -3.64 -11.50 6.34
N GLY A 78 -2.58 -11.09 5.63
CA GLY A 78 -2.00 -11.78 4.47
C GLY A 78 -1.63 -13.24 4.70
N LYS A 79 -1.43 -13.69 5.95
CA LYS A 79 -1.23 -15.11 6.28
C LYS A 79 -2.43 -15.99 5.93
N GLY A 80 -3.64 -15.42 5.85
CA GLY A 80 -4.88 -16.09 5.46
C GLY A 80 -5.38 -15.77 4.06
N ILE A 81 -4.69 -14.90 3.32
CA ILE A 81 -5.08 -14.50 1.95
C ILE A 81 -4.44 -15.47 0.95
N LYS A 82 -5.13 -15.78 -0.15
CA LYS A 82 -4.56 -16.57 -1.25
C LYS A 82 -3.27 -15.90 -1.73
N LYS A 83 -2.21 -16.71 -1.88
CA LYS A 83 -0.88 -16.24 -2.31
C LYS A 83 -0.90 -15.51 -3.66
N ASP A 84 -1.89 -15.76 -4.51
CA ASP A 84 -1.98 -15.18 -5.86
C ASP A 84 -2.60 -13.77 -5.92
N THR A 85 -2.79 -13.10 -4.77
CA THR A 85 -3.38 -11.76 -4.72
C THR A 85 -2.31 -10.67 -4.70
N PHE A 86 -2.61 -9.54 -5.34
CA PHE A 86 -1.71 -8.38 -5.37
C PHE A 86 -1.71 -7.58 -4.06
N ILE A 87 -2.61 -7.88 -3.12
CA ILE A 87 -2.91 -7.04 -1.96
C ILE A 87 -1.72 -6.92 -1.00
N VAL A 88 -1.16 -8.05 -0.58
CA VAL A 88 -0.02 -8.09 0.36
C VAL A 88 1.23 -7.44 -0.25
N PRO A 89 1.66 -7.75 -1.50
CA PRO A 89 2.80 -7.06 -2.10
C PRO A 89 2.61 -5.54 -2.19
N HIS A 90 1.40 -5.08 -2.53
CA HIS A 90 1.11 -3.65 -2.53
C HIS A 90 1.19 -3.06 -1.13
N ALA A 91 0.67 -3.73 -0.10
CA ALA A 91 0.76 -3.26 1.28
C ALA A 91 2.22 -3.08 1.75
N ILE A 92 3.11 -4.03 1.40
CA ILE A 92 4.54 -3.96 1.74
C ILE A 92 5.21 -2.79 1.01
N LEU A 93 4.96 -2.62 -0.28
CA LEU A 93 5.44 -1.48 -1.06
C LEU A 93 4.96 -0.14 -0.48
N GLU A 94 3.66 -0.01 -0.20
CA GLU A 94 3.10 1.24 0.34
C GLU A 94 3.63 1.53 1.75
N LEU A 95 3.89 0.50 2.55
CA LEU A 95 4.51 0.63 3.87
C LEU A 95 5.95 1.17 3.77
N GLY A 96 6.79 0.56 2.94
CA GLY A 96 8.15 1.06 2.71
C GLY A 96 8.17 2.49 2.15
N THR A 97 7.25 2.80 1.24
CA THR A 97 7.07 4.17 0.71
C THR A 97 6.66 5.17 1.79
N THR A 98 5.81 4.76 2.75
CA THR A 98 5.41 5.60 3.88
C THR A 98 6.58 5.88 4.81
N TYR A 99 7.39 4.86 5.14
CA TYR A 99 8.59 5.06 5.95
C TYR A 99 9.61 5.97 5.26
N LEU A 100 9.77 5.84 3.94
CA LEU A 100 10.62 6.74 3.16
C LEU A 100 10.15 8.20 3.29
N LYS A 101 8.83 8.46 3.19
CA LYS A 101 8.25 9.79 3.40
C LYS A 101 8.50 10.32 4.81
N MET A 102 8.43 9.44 5.82
CA MET A 102 8.73 9.76 7.22
C MET A 102 10.24 9.92 7.49
N LYS A 103 11.11 9.73 6.48
CA LYS A 103 12.58 9.69 6.61
C LYS A 103 13.09 8.59 7.54
N ASN A 104 12.30 7.55 7.74
CA ASN A 104 12.73 6.39 8.50
C ASN A 104 13.36 5.37 7.55
N PHE A 105 14.65 5.58 7.27
CA PHE A 105 15.35 4.89 6.18
C PHE A 105 15.60 3.41 6.44
N GLU A 106 15.80 3.01 7.70
CA GLU A 106 16.05 1.61 8.07
C GLU A 106 14.86 0.71 7.70
N GLU A 107 13.66 1.05 8.19
CA GLU A 107 12.44 0.33 7.87
C GLU A 107 12.05 0.50 6.40
N ALA A 108 12.27 1.68 5.80
CA ALA A 108 12.03 1.87 4.37
C ALA A 108 12.86 0.87 3.54
N ASN A 109 14.14 0.72 3.86
CA ASN A 109 15.03 -0.22 3.19
C ASN A 109 14.56 -1.67 3.37
N GLU A 110 14.25 -2.08 4.60
CA GLU A 110 13.77 -3.43 4.91
C GLU A 110 12.52 -3.79 4.08
N TYR A 111 11.48 -2.96 4.14
CA TYR A 111 10.21 -3.26 3.50
C TYR A 111 10.29 -3.14 1.96
N LEU A 112 11.05 -2.20 1.42
CA LEU A 112 11.21 -2.08 -0.03
C LEU A 112 12.01 -3.25 -0.63
N HIS A 113 13.05 -3.73 0.06
CA HIS A 113 13.76 -4.93 -0.37
C HIS A 113 12.91 -6.19 -0.22
N ARG A 114 12.12 -6.29 0.84
CA ARG A 114 11.16 -7.38 1.01
C ARG A 114 10.13 -7.39 -0.11
N ALA A 115 9.58 -6.23 -0.49
CA ALA A 115 8.66 -6.11 -1.61
C ALA A 115 9.28 -6.56 -2.94
N LYS A 116 10.60 -6.35 -3.12
CA LYS A 116 11.34 -6.79 -4.30
C LYS A 116 11.54 -8.30 -4.35
N ASN A 117 11.97 -8.91 -3.24
CA ASN A 117 12.42 -10.30 -3.20
C ASN A 117 11.26 -11.30 -3.07
N ASP A 118 10.23 -10.98 -2.29
CA ASP A 118 9.15 -11.92 -1.97
C ASP A 118 8.18 -12.14 -3.14
N TYR A 119 8.24 -11.28 -4.18
CA TYR A 119 7.20 -11.21 -5.21
C TYR A 119 7.69 -11.35 -6.66
N GLU A 120 8.99 -11.58 -6.87
CA GLU A 120 9.70 -11.83 -8.16
C GLU A 120 9.12 -12.96 -9.04
N LYS A 121 8.07 -13.65 -8.59
CA LYS A 121 7.47 -14.83 -9.23
C LYS A 121 6.03 -14.61 -9.71
N PHE A 122 5.46 -13.42 -9.54
CA PHE A 122 4.10 -13.14 -10.02
C PHE A 122 4.11 -12.57 -11.44
N LEU A 123 3.45 -13.26 -12.37
CA LEU A 123 3.34 -12.88 -13.79
C LEU A 123 2.69 -11.50 -14.07
N ASN A 124 2.31 -10.74 -13.04
CA ASN A 124 1.55 -9.49 -13.09
C ASN A 124 2.39 -8.25 -12.68
N GLU A 125 3.72 -8.38 -12.76
CA GLU A 125 4.69 -7.66 -11.92
C GLU A 125 5.14 -6.26 -12.34
N SER A 126 4.87 -5.81 -13.57
CA SER A 126 5.60 -4.65 -14.11
C SER A 126 5.44 -3.37 -13.29
N ILE A 127 4.27 -3.12 -12.69
CA ILE A 127 3.98 -1.86 -11.99
C ILE A 127 4.52 -1.88 -10.56
N VAL A 128 4.32 -2.97 -9.80
CA VAL A 128 4.86 -3.07 -8.44
C VAL A 128 6.38 -2.99 -8.50
N ASN A 129 7.01 -3.73 -9.41
CA ASN A 129 8.47 -3.72 -9.55
C ASN A 129 9.01 -2.37 -10.00
N LEU A 130 8.32 -1.69 -10.92
CA LEU A 130 8.68 -0.32 -11.32
C LEU A 130 8.60 0.64 -10.13
N ARG A 131 7.53 0.55 -9.32
CA ARG A 131 7.33 1.42 -8.16
C ARG A 131 8.32 1.12 -7.03
N VAL A 132 8.59 -0.16 -6.74
CA VAL A 132 9.63 -0.58 -5.79
C VAL A 132 10.99 -0.06 -6.23
N SER A 133 11.35 -0.22 -7.51
CA SER A 133 12.62 0.25 -8.06
C SER A 133 12.74 1.77 -7.98
N SER A 134 11.66 2.51 -8.28
CA SER A 134 11.61 3.95 -8.13
C SER A 134 11.78 4.39 -6.67
N ALA A 135 11.13 3.70 -5.73
CA ALA A 135 11.24 3.99 -4.30
C ALA A 135 12.65 3.71 -3.76
N LEU A 136 13.27 2.58 -4.14
CA LEU A 136 14.65 2.26 -3.77
C LEU A 136 15.66 3.30 -4.30
N ARG A 137 15.47 3.78 -5.53
CA ARG A 137 16.29 4.86 -6.07
C ARG A 137 16.11 6.17 -5.29
N GLN A 138 14.88 6.49 -4.89
CA GLN A 138 14.62 7.68 -4.07
C GLN A 138 15.26 7.56 -2.68
N LEU A 139 15.19 6.38 -2.06
CA LEU A 139 15.86 6.08 -0.79
C LEU A 139 17.36 6.39 -0.88
N GLN A 140 18.05 5.85 -1.89
CA GLN A 140 19.48 6.11 -2.12
C GLN A 140 19.80 7.61 -2.22
N ILE A 141 19.03 8.35 -3.03
CA ILE A 141 19.23 9.79 -3.22
C ILE A 141 19.04 10.56 -1.90
N MET A 142 18.03 10.19 -1.10
CA MET A 142 17.73 10.86 0.18
C MET A 142 18.77 10.54 1.26
N GLU A 143 19.25 9.30 1.32
CA GLU A 143 20.32 8.89 2.23
C GLU A 143 21.63 9.64 1.92
N ASP A 144 22.02 9.70 0.65
CA ASP A 144 23.23 10.40 0.21
C ASP A 144 23.15 11.91 0.50
N SER A 145 21.97 12.52 0.32
CA SER A 145 21.74 13.94 0.63
C SER A 145 21.78 14.26 2.12
N THR A 146 21.53 13.28 2.99
CA THR A 146 21.54 13.45 4.46
C THR A 146 22.94 13.25 5.05
N ARG A 147 23.86 12.65 4.29
CA ARG A 147 25.26 12.42 4.68
C ARG A 147 26.20 13.59 4.34
N LEU A 148 25.71 14.59 3.58
CA LEU A 148 26.39 15.85 3.23
C LEU A 148 26.04 16.96 4.22
#